data_AF-A0A511MU40-F1
#
_entry.id   AF-A0A511MU40-F1
#
_cell.length_a   1.000
_cell.length_b   1.000
_cell.length_c   1.000
_cell.angle_alpha   90.00
_cell.angle_beta   90.00
_cell.angle_gamma   90.00
#
_symmetry.space_group_name_H-M   'P 1'
#
loop_
_entity.id
_entity.type
_entity.pdbx_description
1 polymer ?
#
loop_
_entity_poly.entity_id
_entity_poly.type
_entity_poly.pdbx_seq_one_letter_code
_entity_poly.pdbx_strand_id
1 'polypeptide(L)'
;MTSFIMSDAPKVVRGAFTKHDEPGTTVAGLVVSQQMVSQLDPKTGKPKLRQGRPIPQLEVVILTGWQTEPEDDGARKLFVRGNMQKAIKAAVIAAGDTDFRNGARLTLTYTGTGQAFSADYAPPKLYQAKYEPPTEASLAEVAAYLEADDE
;
A
#
# COMPACT_ATOMS: atom_id res chain seq x y z
N MET A 1 5.02 24.09 -36.04
CA MET A 1 5.22 24.28 -34.58
C MET A 1 4.12 23.52 -33.88
N THR A 2 4.38 22.29 -33.49
CA THR A 2 3.51 21.58 -32.53
C THR A 2 4.45 20.80 -31.63
N SER A 3 4.46 21.22 -30.38
CA SER A 3 5.32 20.74 -29.31
C SER A 3 4.91 19.32 -28.95
N PHE A 4 5.79 18.34 -29.11
CA PHE A 4 5.69 17.06 -28.42
C PHE A 4 6.31 17.25 -27.04
N ILE A 5 5.51 17.69 -26.08
CA ILE A 5 5.84 17.47 -24.67
C ILE A 5 5.26 16.09 -24.36
N MET A 6 6.06 15.04 -24.58
CA MET A 6 5.81 13.74 -23.98
C MET A 6 6.00 13.93 -22.48
N SER A 7 4.91 14.18 -21.76
CA SER A 7 4.90 14.06 -20.29
C SER A 7 4.64 12.59 -19.93
N ASP A 8 5.45 11.68 -20.45
CA ASP A 8 5.48 10.27 -20.06
C ASP A 8 6.47 10.14 -18.88
N ALA A 9 6.17 10.83 -17.78
CA ALA A 9 6.92 10.66 -16.55
C ALA A 9 6.40 9.38 -15.87
N PRO A 10 7.25 8.36 -15.65
CA PRO A 10 6.79 7.11 -15.06
C PRO A 10 6.24 7.35 -13.65
N LYS A 11 5.06 6.79 -13.35
CA LYS A 11 4.40 7.00 -12.07
C LYS A 11 5.31 6.69 -10.87
N VAL A 12 5.57 7.69 -10.02
CA VAL A 12 6.51 7.55 -8.90
C VAL A 12 5.77 7.06 -7.66
N VAL A 13 5.66 5.75 -7.51
CA VAL A 13 5.03 5.13 -6.34
C VAL A 13 5.98 5.05 -5.15
N ARG A 14 5.68 5.79 -4.08
CA ARG A 14 6.50 5.83 -2.84
C ARG A 14 5.97 4.87 -1.78
N GLY A 15 6.76 4.56 -0.75
CA GLY A 15 6.28 3.77 0.39
C GLY A 15 5.27 4.54 1.23
N ALA A 16 4.16 3.90 1.64
CA ALA A 16 3.16 4.52 2.51
C ALA A 16 3.67 4.79 3.94
N PHE A 17 4.55 3.92 4.43
CA PHE A 17 5.17 4.01 5.74
C PHE A 17 6.68 3.86 5.61
N THR A 18 7.42 4.70 6.32
CA THR A 18 8.88 4.63 6.45
C THR A 18 9.29 3.95 7.76
N LYS A 19 10.59 3.75 7.97
CA LYS A 19 11.10 3.30 9.28
C LYS A 19 11.05 4.39 10.36
N HIS A 20 10.81 5.64 9.97
CA HIS A 20 10.85 6.81 10.85
C HIS A 20 9.46 7.31 11.27
N ASP A 21 8.38 6.75 10.73
CA ASP A 21 7.03 7.18 11.15
C ASP A 21 6.79 6.88 12.62
N GLU A 22 6.03 7.77 13.25
CA GLU A 22 5.66 7.70 14.65
C GLU A 22 4.22 7.17 14.83
N PRO A 23 3.91 6.54 15.97
CA PRO A 23 2.53 6.15 16.28
C PRO A 23 1.58 7.35 16.13
N GLY A 24 0.48 7.16 15.41
CA GLY A 24 -0.45 8.21 14.99
C GLY A 24 -0.39 8.52 13.50
N THR A 25 0.72 8.21 12.80
CA THR A 25 0.81 8.37 11.34
C THR A 25 -0.31 7.60 10.65
N THR A 26 -1.08 8.33 9.83
CA THR A 26 -2.23 7.79 9.10
C THR A 26 -2.05 8.01 7.61
N VAL A 27 -2.31 6.98 6.82
CA VAL A 27 -2.34 7.03 5.35
C VAL A 27 -3.73 6.63 4.90
N ALA A 28 -4.34 7.40 4.00
CA ALA A 28 -5.64 7.10 3.44
C ALA A 28 -5.64 7.28 1.93
N GLY A 29 -6.29 6.37 1.21
CA GLY A 29 -6.36 6.43 -0.25
C GLY A 29 -7.27 5.39 -0.88
N LEU A 30 -7.47 5.50 -2.19
CA LEU A 30 -8.19 4.52 -2.99
C LEU A 30 -7.26 3.38 -3.41
N VAL A 31 -7.70 2.13 -3.30
CA VAL A 31 -6.93 0.97 -3.75
C VAL A 31 -6.90 0.93 -5.27
N VAL A 32 -5.73 1.16 -5.85
CA VAL A 32 -5.55 1.20 -7.31
C VAL A 32 -5.18 -0.18 -7.84
N SER A 33 -4.21 -0.83 -7.21
CA SER A 33 -3.70 -2.12 -7.67
C SER A 33 -3.32 -3.03 -6.51
N GLN A 34 -3.38 -4.33 -6.79
CA GLN A 34 -3.06 -5.40 -5.86
C GLN A 34 -2.29 -6.48 -6.60
N GLN A 35 -1.14 -6.87 -6.07
CA GLN A 35 -0.32 -7.91 -6.69
C GLN A 35 0.37 -8.77 -5.63
N MET A 36 0.36 -10.09 -5.86
CA MET A 36 1.15 -11.01 -5.06
C MET A 36 2.61 -10.95 -5.49
N VAL A 37 3.49 -10.58 -4.56
CA VAL A 37 4.94 -10.49 -4.77
C VAL A 37 5.69 -11.30 -3.73
N SER A 38 6.97 -11.56 -3.96
CA SER A 38 7.82 -12.22 -2.94
C SER A 38 8.25 -11.21 -1.88
N GLN A 39 8.20 -11.61 -0.62
CA GLN A 39 8.84 -10.85 0.46
C GLN A 39 10.34 -10.83 0.26
N LEU A 40 10.96 -9.66 0.40
CA LEU A 40 12.41 -9.51 0.38
C LEU A 40 13.00 -9.57 1.80
N ASP A 41 14.20 -10.13 1.91
CA ASP A 41 15.00 -10.06 3.11
C ASP A 41 15.61 -8.65 3.25
N PRO A 42 15.41 -7.96 4.38
CA PRO A 42 15.82 -6.58 4.53
C PRO A 42 17.35 -6.39 4.61
N LYS A 43 18.12 -7.45 4.91
CA LYS A 43 19.59 -7.39 4.97
C LYS A 43 20.21 -7.65 3.61
N THR A 44 19.63 -8.56 2.81
CA THR A 44 20.24 -9.02 1.55
C THR A 44 19.54 -8.53 0.29
N GLY A 45 18.31 -8.03 0.39
CA GLY A 45 17.47 -7.64 -0.75
C GLY A 45 16.93 -8.81 -1.59
N LYS A 46 17.31 -10.06 -1.27
CA LYS A 46 16.88 -11.25 -2.00
C LYS A 46 15.51 -11.74 -1.52
N PRO A 47 14.78 -12.53 -2.34
CA PRO A 47 13.54 -13.17 -1.89
C PRO A 47 13.76 -13.98 -0.61
N LYS A 48 12.93 -13.72 0.39
CA LYS A 48 12.90 -14.46 1.64
C LYS A 48 12.27 -15.82 1.39
N LEU A 49 12.99 -16.87 1.74
CA LEU A 49 12.56 -18.25 1.53
C LEU A 49 12.10 -18.89 2.85
N ARG A 50 11.05 -19.71 2.78
CA ARG A 50 10.63 -20.65 3.82
C ARG A 50 10.64 -22.04 3.21
N GLN A 51 11.50 -22.92 3.73
CA GLN A 51 11.66 -24.29 3.20
C GLN A 51 11.93 -24.31 1.68
N GLY A 52 12.80 -23.41 1.20
CA GLY A 52 13.17 -23.31 -0.21
C GLY A 52 12.15 -22.61 -1.12
N ARG A 53 10.96 -22.22 -0.62
CA ARG A 53 9.94 -21.51 -1.39
C ARG A 53 9.87 -20.03 -1.01
N PRO A 54 9.71 -19.09 -1.96
CA PRO A 54 9.50 -17.69 -1.65
C PRO A 54 8.27 -17.48 -0.77
N ILE A 55 8.38 -16.58 0.21
CA ILE A 55 7.26 -16.20 1.05
C ILE A 55 6.46 -15.13 0.30
N PRO A 56 5.17 -15.35 -0.01
CA PRO A 56 4.35 -14.34 -0.66
C PRO A 56 3.98 -13.21 0.30
N GLN A 57 3.86 -12.00 -0.22
CA GLN A 57 3.25 -10.84 0.43
C GLN A 57 2.37 -10.11 -0.59
N LEU A 58 1.31 -9.47 -0.12
CA LEU A 58 0.45 -8.67 -0.99
C LEU A 58 1.04 -7.25 -1.08
N GLU A 59 1.38 -6.83 -2.30
CA GLU A 59 1.67 -5.44 -2.60
C GLU A 59 0.37 -4.73 -2.99
N VAL A 60 0.08 -3.62 -2.34
CA VAL A 60 -1.10 -2.79 -2.60
C VAL A 60 -0.64 -1.38 -2.90
N VAL A 61 -1.11 -0.81 -4.00
CA VAL A 61 -0.93 0.62 -4.28
C VAL A 61 -2.22 1.34 -3.95
N ILE A 62 -2.12 2.40 -3.15
CA ILE A 62 -3.23 3.30 -2.84
C ILE A 62 -2.95 4.70 -3.40
N LEU A 63 -3.93 5.31 -4.03
CA LEU A 63 -3.89 6.71 -4.47
C LEU A 63 -4.25 7.60 -3.29
N THR A 64 -3.30 8.43 -2.87
CA THR A 64 -3.45 9.36 -1.74
C THR A 64 -3.39 10.80 -2.25
N GLY A 65 -3.77 11.77 -1.41
CA GLY A 65 -3.58 13.19 -1.71
C GLY A 65 -2.17 13.72 -1.43
N TRP A 66 -1.16 12.85 -1.23
CA TRP A 66 0.19 13.26 -0.82
C TRP A 66 1.11 13.48 -2.01
N GLN A 67 1.14 14.68 -2.57
CA GLN A 67 2.13 15.04 -3.60
C GLN A 67 3.29 15.77 -2.93
N THR A 68 4.37 15.04 -2.63
CA THR A 68 5.50 15.59 -1.87
C THR A 68 6.54 16.27 -2.77
N GLU A 69 6.61 15.89 -4.04
CA GLU A 69 7.49 16.45 -5.07
C GLU A 69 6.70 16.57 -6.39
N PRO A 70 7.13 17.39 -7.37
CA PRO A 70 6.40 17.60 -8.62
C PRO A 70 6.12 16.32 -9.43
N GLU A 71 6.98 15.32 -9.32
CA GLU A 71 6.86 14.01 -9.96
C GLU A 71 6.16 12.95 -9.09
N ASP A 72 5.71 13.30 -7.88
CA ASP A 72 5.02 12.39 -6.98
C ASP A 72 3.50 12.42 -7.22
N ASP A 73 2.98 11.38 -7.88
CA ASP A 73 1.55 11.29 -8.23
C ASP A 73 0.63 11.04 -7.02
N GLY A 74 1.19 10.98 -5.81
CA GLY A 74 0.43 10.68 -4.59
C GLY A 74 0.11 9.20 -4.40
N ALA A 75 0.57 8.32 -5.30
CA ALA A 75 0.46 6.89 -5.13
C ALA A 75 1.42 6.36 -4.04
N ARG A 76 0.92 5.49 -3.18
CA ARG A 76 1.66 4.91 -2.07
C ARG A 76 1.55 3.39 -2.04
N LYS A 77 2.68 2.73 -1.91
CA LYS A 77 2.82 1.28 -1.83
C LYS A 77 2.77 0.80 -0.39
N LEU A 78 1.94 -0.21 -0.16
CA LEU A 78 1.79 -0.95 1.07
C LEU A 78 2.25 -2.39 0.83
N PHE A 79 3.20 -2.87 1.64
CA PHE A 79 3.58 -4.28 1.67
C PHE A 79 2.77 -4.97 2.78
N VAL A 80 1.59 -5.46 2.42
CA VAL A 80 0.61 -6.03 3.34
C VAL A 80 1.05 -7.40 3.82
N ARG A 81 1.45 -7.46 5.10
CA ARG A 81 1.87 -8.68 5.81
C ARG A 81 1.66 -8.55 7.31
N GLY A 82 1.61 -9.67 8.02
CA GLY A 82 1.61 -9.68 9.49
C GLY A 82 0.46 -8.86 10.10
N ASN A 83 0.78 -7.91 10.98
CA ASN A 83 -0.23 -7.10 11.68
C ASN A 83 -1.03 -6.19 10.74
N MET A 84 -0.42 -5.69 9.66
CA MET A 84 -1.12 -4.90 8.65
C MET A 84 -2.21 -5.72 7.95
N GLN A 85 -1.86 -6.95 7.54
CA GLN A 85 -2.82 -7.87 6.92
C GLN A 85 -3.98 -8.22 7.87
N LYS A 86 -3.68 -8.43 9.16
CA LYS A 86 -4.72 -8.68 10.19
C LYS A 86 -5.67 -7.49 10.31
N ALA A 87 -5.12 -6.27 10.40
CA ALA A 87 -5.92 -5.04 10.52
C ALA A 87 -6.82 -4.83 9.30
N ILE A 88 -6.28 -4.97 8.09
CA ILE A 88 -7.07 -4.82 6.85
C ILE A 88 -8.17 -5.88 6.78
N LYS A 89 -7.84 -7.14 7.03
CA LYS A 89 -8.83 -8.24 7.01
C LYS A 89 -9.97 -7.98 8.00
N ALA A 90 -9.64 -7.55 9.23
CA ALA A 90 -10.65 -7.20 10.23
C ALA A 90 -11.54 -6.04 9.77
N ALA A 91 -10.97 -5.03 9.12
CA ALA A 91 -11.72 -3.88 8.60
C ALA A 91 -12.66 -4.26 7.44
N VAL A 92 -12.20 -5.12 6.52
CA VAL A 92 -13.02 -5.64 5.41
C VAL A 92 -14.23 -6.41 5.96
N ILE A 93 -14.00 -7.33 6.90
CA ILE A 93 -15.07 -8.10 7.56
C ILE A 93 -16.04 -7.16 8.31
N ALA A 94 -15.52 -6.16 9.03
CA ALA A 94 -16.34 -5.19 9.76
C ALA A 94 -17.21 -4.32 8.83
N ALA A 95 -16.77 -4.10 7.59
CA ALA A 95 -17.56 -3.40 6.57
C ALA A 95 -18.60 -4.31 5.88
N GLY A 96 -18.68 -5.59 6.26
CA GLY A 96 -19.61 -6.56 5.66
C GLY A 96 -19.17 -7.08 4.29
N ASP A 97 -17.92 -6.84 3.90
CA ASP A 97 -17.38 -7.32 2.64
C ASP A 97 -16.61 -8.64 2.86
N THR A 98 -16.44 -9.40 1.78
CA THR A 98 -15.73 -10.68 1.79
C THR A 98 -14.31 -10.56 1.25
N ASP A 99 -14.08 -9.57 0.40
CA ASP A 99 -12.82 -9.39 -0.32
C ASP A 99 -12.29 -7.96 -0.23
N PHE A 100 -10.96 -7.84 -0.31
CA PHE A 100 -10.28 -6.56 -0.42
C PHE A 100 -10.18 -6.17 -1.90
N ARG A 101 -10.90 -5.12 -2.31
CA ARG A 101 -11.16 -4.79 -3.72
C ARG A 101 -10.49 -3.48 -4.16
N ASN A 102 -10.14 -3.40 -5.44
CA ASN A 102 -9.75 -2.13 -6.07
C ASN A 102 -10.94 -1.15 -6.04
N GLY A 103 -10.64 0.15 -6.01
CA GLY A 103 -11.62 1.22 -5.80
C GLY A 103 -12.02 1.42 -4.33
N ALA A 104 -11.73 0.47 -3.43
CA ALA A 104 -12.06 0.65 -2.03
C ALA A 104 -11.25 1.79 -1.41
N ARG A 105 -11.84 2.51 -0.45
CA ARG A 105 -11.08 3.45 0.37
C ARG A 105 -10.48 2.73 1.56
N LEU A 106 -9.16 2.79 1.68
CA LEU A 106 -8.42 2.22 2.78
C LEU A 106 -7.79 3.34 3.60
N THR A 107 -8.07 3.36 4.90
CA THR A 107 -7.37 4.21 5.87
C THR A 107 -6.60 3.32 6.82
N LEU A 108 -5.29 3.54 6.94
CA LEU A 108 -4.41 2.83 7.86
C LEU A 108 -3.73 3.80 8.82
N THR A 109 -3.83 3.49 10.10
CA THR A 109 -3.14 4.22 11.16
C THR A 109 -2.13 3.30 11.82
N TYR A 110 -0.86 3.71 11.85
CA TYR A 110 0.18 3.07 12.66
C TYR A 110 -0.07 3.42 14.13
N THR A 111 -0.35 2.45 14.98
CA THR A 111 -0.81 2.70 16.37
C THR A 111 0.26 2.50 17.44
N GLY A 112 1.41 1.94 17.09
CA GLY A 112 2.45 1.58 18.06
C GLY A 112 3.20 0.33 17.64
N THR A 113 4.14 -0.12 18.48
CA THR A 113 4.89 -1.35 18.22
C THR A 113 4.44 -2.48 19.13
N GLY A 114 4.50 -3.71 18.62
CA GLY A 114 4.31 -4.92 19.41
C GLY A 114 5.62 -5.39 20.06
N GLN A 115 5.61 -6.55 20.71
CA GLN A 115 6.82 -7.13 21.26
C GLN A 115 7.78 -7.61 20.16
N ALA A 116 9.05 -7.23 20.25
CA ALA A 116 10.09 -7.76 19.38
C ALA A 116 10.23 -9.28 19.56
N PHE A 117 10.46 -10.00 18.46
CA PHE A 117 10.63 -11.45 18.49
C PHE A 117 11.93 -11.86 19.22
N SER A 118 13.00 -11.10 19.03
CA SER A 118 14.27 -11.19 19.78
C SER A 118 14.98 -9.84 19.75
N ALA A 119 16.08 -9.70 20.49
CA ALA A 119 16.87 -8.46 20.57
C ALA A 119 17.40 -7.97 19.20
N ASP A 120 17.55 -8.88 18.23
CA ASP A 120 18.07 -8.56 16.89
C ASP A 120 17.00 -8.02 15.92
N TYR A 121 15.73 -8.03 16.32
CA TYR A 121 14.62 -7.62 15.46
C TYR A 121 13.93 -6.37 15.99
N ALA A 122 13.68 -5.43 15.08
CA ALA A 122 12.83 -4.29 15.38
C ALA A 122 11.43 -4.77 15.80
N PRO A 123 10.84 -4.18 16.86
CA PRO A 123 9.44 -4.35 17.21
C PRO A 123 8.52 -4.20 15.99
N PRO A 124 7.58 -5.12 15.74
CA PRO A 124 6.71 -5.02 14.59
C PRO A 124 5.70 -3.88 14.77
N LYS A 125 5.47 -3.10 13.70
CA LYS A 125 4.42 -2.08 13.69
C LYS A 125 3.02 -2.73 13.89
N LEU A 126 2.18 -2.08 14.67
CA LEU A 126 0.76 -2.38 14.89
C LEU A 126 -0.07 -1.37 14.09
N TYR A 127 -1.21 -1.83 13.58
CA TYR A 127 -2.04 -1.02 12.70
C TYR A 127 -3.51 -1.14 13.10
N GLN A 128 -4.22 -0.04 12.92
CA GLN A 128 -5.67 0.00 12.83
C GLN A 128 -6.03 0.34 11.39
N ALA A 129 -7.04 -0.33 10.85
CA ALA A 129 -7.52 -0.08 9.51
C ALA A 129 -9.01 0.26 9.51
N LYS A 130 -9.41 1.12 8.59
CA LYS A 130 -10.80 1.34 8.18
C LYS A 130 -10.89 1.03 6.69
N TYR A 131 -11.91 0.29 6.32
CA TYR A 131 -12.19 -0.09 4.94
C TYR A 131 -13.58 0.40 4.57
N GLU A 132 -13.70 1.05 3.41
CA GLU A 132 -14.96 1.44 2.82
C GLU A 132 -15.04 0.77 1.44
N PRO A 133 -16.09 -0.03 1.16
CA PRO A 133 -16.23 -0.73 -0.12
C PRO A 133 -16.19 0.22 -1.32
N PRO A 134 -15.74 -0.26 -2.50
CA PRO A 134 -15.76 0.54 -3.72
C PRO A 134 -17.18 0.97 -4.08
N THR A 135 -17.30 2.22 -4.51
CA THR A 135 -18.47 2.80 -5.19
C THR A 135 -18.16 2.98 -6.68
N GLU A 136 -19.19 3.18 -7.51
CA GLU A 136 -19.01 3.49 -8.94
C GLU A 136 -18.09 4.69 -9.16
N ALA A 137 -18.25 5.75 -8.35
CA ALA A 137 -17.40 6.93 -8.41
C ALA A 137 -15.93 6.62 -8.10
N SER A 138 -15.66 5.81 -7.06
CA SER A 138 -14.29 5.45 -6.71
C SER A 138 -13.63 4.52 -7.74
N LEU A 139 -14.42 3.69 -8.43
CA LEU A 139 -13.92 2.84 -9.51
C LEU A 139 -13.59 3.66 -10.75
N ALA A 140 -14.41 4.66 -11.08
CA ALA A 140 -14.14 5.60 -12.16
C ALA A 140 -12.88 6.44 -11.89
N GLU A 141 -12.65 6.87 -10.65
CA GLU A 141 -11.43 7.59 -10.27
C GLU A 141 -10.18 6.71 -10.42
N VAL A 142 -10.25 5.45 -9.97
CA VAL A 142 -9.15 4.50 -10.16
C VAL A 142 -8.90 4.21 -11.64
N ALA A 143 -9.96 4.06 -12.45
CA ALA A 143 -9.84 3.86 -13.90
C ALA A 143 -9.15 5.07 -14.56
N ALA A 144 -9.60 6.30 -14.27
CA ALA A 144 -9.00 7.52 -14.80
C ALA A 144 -7.52 7.65 -14.41
N TYR A 145 -7.16 7.28 -13.17
CA TYR A 145 -5.76 7.26 -12.75
C TYR A 145 -4.92 6.23 -13.52
N LEU A 146 -5.49 5.08 -13.87
CA LEU A 146 -4.79 4.05 -14.64
C LEU A 146 -4.67 4.42 -16.12
N GLU A 147 -5.72 4.93 -16.74
CA GLU A 147 -5.76 5.34 -18.15
C GLU A 147 -4.83 6.50 -18.48
N ALA A 148 -4.53 7.39 -17.51
CA ALA A 148 -3.57 8.47 -17.68
C ALA A 148 -2.12 8.03 -17.99
N ASP A 149 -1.82 6.72 -17.99
CA ASP A 149 -0.53 6.13 -18.41
C ASP A 149 -0.54 5.61 -19.86
N ASP A 150 -1.71 5.40 -20.46
CA ASP A 150 -1.87 4.67 -21.74
C ASP A 150 -2.00 5.61 -22.97
N GLU A 151 -1.94 6.94 -22.80
CA GLU A 151 -1.98 7.97 -23.87
C GLU A 151 -0.65 8.71 -24.05
#